data_AF-A0A9E3BHI1-F1
#
_entry.id   AF-A0A9E3BHI1-F1
#
_cell.length_a   1.000
_cell.length_b   1.000
_cell.length_c   1.000
_cell.angle_alpha   90.00
_cell.angle_beta   90.00
_cell.angle_gamma   90.00
#
_symmetry.space_group_name_H-M   'P 1'
#
loop_
_entity.id
_entity.type
_entity.pdbx_description
1 polymer ?
#
loop_
_entity_poly.entity_id
_entity_poly.type
_entity_poly.pdbx_seq_one_letter_code
_entity_poly.pdbx_strand_id
1 'polypeptide(L)' 'MSVQLESRHFFMARDVVQHLTGKTGEVQEALALYAVIRWEDGREEEVDQLDSRITVIERAARD' A
#
# COMPACT_ATOMS: atom_id res chain seq x y z
N MET A 1 25.41 0.49 10.28
CA MET A 1 24.65 1.05 9.14
C MET A 1 23.18 0.95 9.51
N SER A 2 22.62 2.02 10.05
CA SER A 2 21.18 2.12 10.32
C SER A 2 20.48 2.22 8.98
N VAL A 3 19.84 1.14 8.55
CA VAL A 3 18.94 1.15 7.41
C VAL A 3 17.85 2.16 7.77
N GLN A 4 17.93 3.35 7.19
CA GLN A 4 16.95 4.41 7.32
C GLN A 4 15.62 3.79 6.88
N LEU A 5 14.74 3.52 7.85
CA LEU A 5 13.38 3.05 7.65
C LEU A 5 12.51 4.19 7.09
N GLU A 6 13.03 4.88 6.07
CA GLU A 6 12.33 5.94 5.36
C GLU A 6 11.46 5.32 4.29
N SER A 7 10.27 4.87 4.73
CA SER A 7 9.04 4.91 3.94
C SER A 7 7.85 4.44 4.78
N ARG A 8 7.62 5.02 5.96
CA ARG A 8 6.29 4.97 6.60
C ARG A 8 5.39 5.95 5.85
N HIS A 9 5.00 5.59 4.64
CA HIS A 9 4.11 6.41 3.85
C HIS A 9 2.67 5.99 4.07
N PHE A 10 1.78 6.97 4.21
CA PHE A 10 0.35 6.73 4.11
C PHE A 10 -0.02 6.32 2.67
N PHE A 11 -1.02 5.44 2.56
CA PHE A 11 -1.56 5.01 1.28
C PHE A 11 -2.60 6.02 0.79
N MET A 12 -2.65 6.24 -0.52
CA MET A 12 -3.75 6.96 -1.17
C MET A 12 -4.51 6.00 -2.08
N ALA A 13 -5.80 6.27 -2.30
CA ALA A 13 -6.56 5.55 -3.31
C ALA A 13 -5.84 5.63 -4.66
N ARG A 14 -5.85 4.52 -5.40
CA ARG A 14 -5.15 4.26 -6.67
C ARG A 14 -3.63 4.16 -6.58
N ASP A 15 -3.04 4.18 -5.38
CA ASP A 15 -1.63 3.80 -5.25
C ASP A 15 -1.44 2.33 -5.60
N VAL A 16 -0.36 2.02 -6.33
CA VAL A 16 0.05 0.65 -6.60
C VAL A 16 0.98 0.19 -5.49
N VAL A 17 0.67 -0.97 -4.91
CA VAL A 17 1.39 -1.51 -3.76
C VAL A 17 1.90 -2.92 -4.04
N GLN A 18 2.95 -3.30 -3.32
CA GLN A 18 3.50 -4.64 -3.31
C GLN A 18 3.55 -5.19 -1.88
N HIS A 19 3.00 -6.39 -1.68
CA HIS A 19 3.15 -7.17 -0.47
C HIS A 19 4.53 -7.85 -0.43
N LEU A 20 5.10 -8.06 0.76
CA LEU A 20 6.42 -8.71 0.93
C LEU A 20 6.54 -10.09 0.27
N THR A 21 5.43 -10.77 0.01
CA THR A 21 5.39 -12.06 -0.71
C THR A 21 5.54 -11.90 -2.23
N GLY A 22 5.74 -10.67 -2.72
CA GLY A 22 5.88 -10.33 -4.14
C GLY A 22 4.56 -10.03 -4.86
N LYS A 23 3.41 -10.18 -4.20
CA LYS A 23 2.09 -9.90 -4.80
C LYS A 23 1.87 -8.39 -4.94
N THR A 24 1.28 -7.98 -6.05
CA THR A 24 0.91 -6.59 -6.35
C THR A 24 -0.59 -6.37 -6.21
N GLY A 25 -0.97 -5.13 -5.93
CA GLY A 25 -2.36 -4.72 -5.76
C GLY A 25 -2.52 -3.21 -5.91
N GLU A 26 -3.77 -2.76 -5.87
CA GLU A 26 -4.14 -1.35 -5.94
C GLU A 26 -4.97 -0.97 -4.70
N VAL A 27 -4.65 0.16 -4.10
CA VAL A 27 -5.45 0.72 -3.00
C VAL A 27 -6.78 1.23 -3.56
N GLN A 28 -7.89 0.61 -3.19
CA GLN A 28 -9.23 1.05 -3.62
C GLN A 28 -9.73 2.21 -2.75
N GLU A 29 -9.54 2.10 -1.44
CA GLU A 29 -9.97 3.09 -0.45
C GLU A 29 -8.85 3.37 0.54
N ALA A 30 -8.70 4.64 0.92
CA ALA A 30 -7.74 5.07 1.93
C ALA A 30 -8.45 5.95 2.96
N LEU A 31 -8.48 5.50 4.21
CA LEU A 31 -9.13 6.19 5.34
C LEU A 31 -8.10 6.72 6.33
N ALA A 32 -8.47 7.14 7.54
CA ALA A 32 -7.52 7.81 8.43
C ALA A 32 -6.40 6.90 8.96
N LEU A 33 -6.68 5.60 9.17
CA LEU A 33 -5.75 4.64 9.78
C LEU A 33 -5.59 3.33 9.00
N TYR A 34 -6.52 3.02 8.09
CA TYR A 34 -6.48 1.81 7.28
C TYR A 34 -6.76 2.11 5.80
N ALA A 35 -6.49 1.13 4.95
CA ALA A 35 -6.79 1.15 3.53
C ALA A 35 -7.35 -0.20 3.10
N VAL A 36 -8.11 -0.22 2.01
CA VAL A 36 -8.56 -1.45 1.35
C VAL A 36 -7.73 -1.64 0.09
N ILE A 37 -7.06 -2.78 -0.03
CA ILE A 37 -6.25 -3.14 -1.20
C ILE A 37 -6.95 -4.26 -1.95
N ARG A 38 -7.08 -4.09 -3.26
CA ARG A 38 -7.45 -5.15 -4.20
C ARG A 38 -6.19 -5.76 -4.79
N TRP A 39 -5.92 -7.01 -4.46
CA TRP A 39 -4.80 -7.78 -4.99
C TRP A 39 -5.10 -8.31 -6.40
N GLU A 40 -4.06 -8.63 -7.17
CA GLU A 40 -4.19 -9.21 -8.52
C GLU A 40 -4.97 -10.53 -8.56
N ASP A 41 -4.96 -11.31 -7.47
CA ASP A 41 -5.75 -12.55 -7.35
C ASP A 41 -7.25 -12.29 -7.09
N GLY A 42 -7.67 -11.02 -7.08
CA GLY A 42 -9.04 -10.59 -6.89
C GLY A 42 -9.47 -10.48 -5.43
N ARG A 43 -8.62 -10.83 -4.47
CA ARG A 43 -8.90 -10.69 -3.05
C ARG A 43 -8.82 -9.22 -2.63
N GLU A 44 -9.76 -8.80 -1.79
CA GLU A 44 -9.70 -7.52 -1.07
C GLU A 44 -9.19 -7.75 0.36
N GLU A 45 -8.33 -6.86 0.84
CA GLU A 45 -7.76 -6.91 2.18
C GLU A 45 -7.74 -5.51 2.80
N GLU A 46 -8.29 -5.40 4.01
CA GLU A 46 -8.11 -4.22 4.85
C GLU A 46 -6.76 -4.29 5.56
N VAL A 47 -5.99 -3.21 5.46
CA VAL A 47 -4.63 -3.13 6.00
C VAL A 47 -4.43 -1.82 6.74
N ASP A 48 -3.62 -1.83 7.79
CA ASP A 48 -3.14 -0.59 8.39
C ASP A 48 -2.37 0.22 7.33
N GLN A 49 -2.55 1.54 7.29
CA GLN A 49 -1.83 2.38 6.32
C GLN A 49 -0.32 2.40 6.50
N LEU A 50 0.15 1.87 7.62
CA LEU A 50 1.57 1.75 7.97
C LEU A 50 2.00 0.28 8.06
N ASP A 51 1.23 -0.65 7.48
CA ASP A 51 1.58 -2.06 7.50
C ASP A 51 2.92 -2.27 6.80
N SER A 52 3.94 -2.66 7.59
CA SER A 52 5.30 -2.91 7.12
C SER A 52 5.41 -4.00 6.07
N ARG A 53 4.37 -4.81 5.88
CA ARG A 53 4.31 -5.86 4.87
C ARG A 53 4.01 -5.31 3.47
N ILE A 54 3.64 -4.04 3.37
CA ILE A 54 3.12 -3.42 2.16
C ILE A 54 3.94 -2.18 1.84
N THR A 55 4.44 -2.11 0.62
CA THR A 55 5.23 -0.98 0.12
C THR A 55 4.52 -0.36 -1.07
N VAL A 56 4.39 0.95 -1.09
CA VAL A 56 3.91 1.68 -2.27
C VAL A 56 5.02 1.73 -3.30
N ILE A 57 4.74 1.24 -4.51
CA ILE A 57 5.69 1.18 -5.62
C ILE A 57 5.39 2.19 -6.72
N GLU A 58 4.15 2.68 -6.80
CA GLU A 58 3.75 3.77 -7.69
C GLU A 58 2.68 4.61 -6.99
N ARG A 59 2.80 5.94 -7.12
CA ARG A 59 1.84 6.89 -6.58
C ARG A 59 0.88 7.30 -7.66
N ALA A 60 -0.41 7.36 -7.32
CA ALA A 60 -1.37 8.02 -8.19
C ALA A 60 -0.94 9.47 -8.42
N ALA A 61 -0.85 9.87 -9.69
CA ALA A 61 -0.62 11.27 -10.02
C ALA A 61 -1.82 12.09 -9.50
N ARG A 62 -1.53 13.22 -8.83
CA ARG A 62 -2.56 14.21 -8.53
C ARG A 62 -2.81 15.02 -9.80
N ASP A 63 -3.83 14.64 -10.56
CA ASP A 63 -4.42 15.50 -11.60
C ASP A 63 -5.24 16.64 -10.97
#